data_AF-A0A5C6Q803-F1
#
_entry.id   AF-A0A5C6Q803-F1
#
_cell.length_a   1.000
_cell.length_b   1.000
_cell.length_c   1.000
_cell.angle_alpha   90.00
_cell.angle_beta   90.00
_cell.angle_gamma   90.00
#
_symmetry.space_group_name_H-M   'P 1'
#
loop_
_entity.id
_entity.type
_entity.pdbx_description
1 polymer ?
#
loop_
_entity_poly.entity_id
_entity_poly.type
_entity_poly.pdbx_seq_one_letter_code
_entity_poly.pdbx_strand_id
1 'polypeptide(L)'
;MSKVIQVLEKIGQMADADIAQILLDNKLNAALSEAVINKNVVSLERQLDICPEIVCFLLPAKDEDEEESNTEEEQSEAQSVVNE
;
A
#
# COMPACT_ATOMS: atom_id res chain seq x y z
N MET A 1 -8.24 -0.25 4.90
CA MET A 1 -7.51 -0.30 6.19
C MET A 1 -6.71 -1.59 6.26
N SER A 2 -5.43 -1.53 6.63
CA SER A 2 -4.59 -2.73 6.78
C SER A 2 -5.06 -3.55 7.99
N LYS A 3 -5.15 -4.89 7.84
CA LYS A 3 -5.53 -5.82 8.92
C LYS A 3 -4.64 -5.67 10.16
N VAL A 4 -3.38 -5.33 9.96
CA VAL A 4 -2.40 -5.15 11.05
C VAL A 4 -2.78 -3.98 11.95
N ILE A 5 -3.17 -2.86 11.36
CA ILE A 5 -3.53 -1.65 12.12
C ILE A 5 -4.73 -1.92 13.03
N GLN A 6 -5.74 -2.63 12.52
CA GLN A 6 -6.92 -3.01 13.30
C GLN A 6 -6.59 -3.95 14.47
N VAL A 7 -5.60 -4.83 14.29
CA VAL A 7 -5.13 -5.74 15.35
C VAL A 7 -4.36 -4.97 16.42
N LEU A 8 -3.44 -4.10 16.02
CA LEU A 8 -2.67 -3.26 16.95
C LEU A 8 -3.57 -2.31 17.73
N GLU A 9 -4.59 -1.74 17.07
CA GLU A 9 -5.61 -0.92 17.72
C GLU A 9 -6.37 -1.71 18.79
N LYS A 10 -6.87 -2.91 18.45
CA LYS A 10 -7.57 -3.79 19.40
C LYS A 10 -6.70 -4.13 20.61
N ILE A 11 -5.41 -4.43 20.39
CA ILE A 11 -4.46 -4.71 21.48
C ILE A 11 -4.31 -3.48 22.38
N GLY A 12 -4.20 -2.28 21.82
CA GLY A 12 -4.10 -1.04 22.60
C GLY A 12 -5.36 -0.68 23.40
N GLN A 13 -6.52 -1.15 22.97
CA GLN A 13 -7.80 -0.93 23.67
C GLN A 13 -8.04 -1.92 24.83
N MET A 14 -7.27 -3.03 24.89
CA MET A 14 -7.45 -4.09 25.87
C MET A 14 -6.27 -4.15 26.85
N ALA A 15 -6.50 -3.74 28.11
CA ALA A 15 -5.44 -3.64 29.12
C ALA A 15 -4.75 -4.98 29.45
N ASP A 16 -5.48 -6.10 29.37
CA ASP A 16 -5.00 -7.46 29.66
C ASP A 16 -5.18 -8.43 28.47
N ALA A 17 -5.11 -7.92 27.24
CA ALA A 17 -5.29 -8.73 26.06
C ALA A 17 -4.24 -9.86 25.97
N ASP A 18 -4.70 -11.08 25.70
CA ASP A 18 -3.81 -12.17 25.25
C ASP A 18 -3.38 -11.90 23.80
N ILE A 19 -2.27 -11.17 23.68
CA ILE A 19 -1.69 -10.74 22.41
C ILE A 19 -1.43 -11.94 21.49
N ALA A 20 -0.97 -13.07 22.02
CA ALA A 20 -0.65 -14.24 21.21
C ALA A 20 -1.90 -14.83 20.54
N GLN A 21 -3.00 -14.95 21.31
CA GLN A 21 -4.27 -15.44 20.79
C GLN A 21 -4.85 -14.49 19.73
N ILE A 22 -4.81 -13.18 19.97
CA ILE A 22 -5.30 -12.17 19.03
C ILE A 22 -4.51 -12.23 17.71
N LEU A 23 -3.20 -12.41 17.76
CA LEU A 23 -2.36 -12.52 16.57
C LEU A 23 -2.66 -13.81 15.77
N LEU A 24 -2.92 -14.93 16.46
CA LEU A 24 -3.32 -16.20 15.85
C LEU A 24 -4.67 -16.09 15.14
N ASP A 25 -5.67 -15.52 15.81
CA ASP A 25 -7.04 -15.39 15.28
C ASP A 25 -7.07 -14.52 14.01
N ASN A 26 -6.20 -13.52 13.94
CA ASN A 26 -6.12 -12.60 12.80
C ASN A 26 -5.18 -13.08 11.67
N LYS A 27 -4.54 -14.24 11.83
CA LYS A 27 -3.66 -14.88 10.82
C LYS A 27 -2.65 -13.91 10.22
N LEU A 28 -1.99 -13.13 11.06
CA LEU A 28 -0.90 -12.26 10.63
C LEU A 28 0.34 -13.08 10.23
N ASN A 29 1.19 -12.49 9.39
CA ASN A 29 2.46 -13.10 9.01
C ASN A 29 3.26 -13.47 10.27
N ALA A 30 3.85 -14.67 10.30
CA ALA A 30 4.65 -15.17 11.42
C ALA A 30 5.75 -14.17 11.85
N ALA A 31 6.47 -13.57 10.89
CA ALA A 31 7.53 -12.60 11.19
C ALA A 31 7.00 -11.31 11.83
N LEU A 32 5.78 -10.90 11.45
CA LEU A 32 5.13 -9.72 12.02
C LEU A 32 4.60 -10.02 13.42
N SER A 33 3.96 -11.18 13.61
CA SER A 33 3.48 -11.64 14.91
C SER A 33 4.62 -11.77 15.91
N GLU A 34 5.75 -12.35 15.49
CA GLU A 34 6.95 -12.44 16.32
C GLU A 34 7.50 -11.07 16.69
N ALA A 35 7.54 -10.14 15.74
CA ALA A 35 8.01 -8.79 16.00
C ALA A 35 7.08 -8.02 16.95
N VAL A 36 5.75 -8.26 16.91
CA VAL A 36 4.78 -7.70 17.86
C VAL A 36 4.99 -8.27 19.26
N ILE A 37 5.12 -9.60 19.38
CA ILE A 37 5.34 -10.29 20.67
C ILE A 37 6.63 -9.80 21.32
N ASN A 38 7.71 -9.71 20.55
CA ASN A 38 9.02 -9.28 21.02
C ASN A 38 9.15 -7.75 21.16
N LYS A 39 8.09 -6.98 20.86
CA LYS A 39 8.08 -5.51 20.87
C LYS A 39 9.24 -4.92 20.05
N ASN A 40 9.60 -5.59 18.95
CA ASN A 40 10.71 -5.17 18.10
C ASN A 40 10.23 -4.06 17.16
N VAL A 41 10.32 -2.82 17.63
CA VAL A 41 9.85 -1.63 16.92
C VAL A 41 10.54 -1.46 15.57
N VAL A 42 11.86 -1.69 15.48
CA VAL A 42 12.63 -1.55 14.24
C VAL A 42 12.13 -2.51 13.16
N SER A 43 11.87 -3.77 13.52
CA SER A 43 11.32 -4.75 12.59
C SER A 43 9.87 -4.43 12.22
N LEU A 44 9.07 -3.88 13.14
CA LEU A 44 7.69 -3.45 12.85
C LEU A 44 7.66 -2.29 11.86
N GLU A 45 8.49 -1.28 12.07
CA GLU A 45 8.59 -0.12 11.18
C GLU A 45 8.93 -0.56 9.77
N ARG A 46 9.98 -1.37 9.60
CA ARG A 46 10.37 -1.87 8.27
C ARG A 46 9.30 -2.72 7.57
N GLN A 47 8.53 -3.50 8.34
CA GLN A 47 7.47 -4.34 7.78
C GLN A 47 6.19 -3.54 7.43
N LEU A 48 5.98 -2.40 8.09
CA LEU A 48 4.80 -1.55 7.93
C LEU A 48 5.07 -0.26 7.15
N ASP A 49 6.34 -0.01 6.79
CA ASP A 49 6.78 1.05 5.90
C ASP A 49 6.36 0.75 4.46
N ILE A 50 5.08 0.95 4.19
CA ILE A 50 4.47 0.81 2.87
C ILE A 50 4.20 2.23 2.38
N CYS A 51 5.14 2.81 1.65
CA CYS A 51 4.92 4.04 0.90
C CYS A 51 4.30 3.67 -0.45
N PRO A 52 2.99 3.89 -0.69
CA PRO A 52 2.43 3.66 -2.00
C PRO A 52 3.08 4.63 -2.99
N GLU A 53 3.70 4.10 -4.06
CA GLU A 53 4.14 4.93 -5.18
C GLU A 53 2.89 5.48 -5.88
N ILE A 54 2.62 6.78 -5.67
CA ILE A 54 1.53 7.47 -6.36
C ILE A 54 2.03 7.81 -7.76
N VAL A 55 1.65 7.00 -8.75
CA VAL A 55 1.92 7.29 -10.16
C VAL A 55 0.81 8.20 -10.68
N CYS A 56 1.13 9.48 -10.87
CA CYS A 56 0.25 10.44 -11.54
C CYS A 56 0.61 10.49 -13.03
N PHE A 57 -0.34 10.13 -13.90
CA PHE A 57 -0.24 10.38 -15.33
C PHE A 57 -0.83 11.75 -15.65
N LEU A 58 -0.06 12.61 -16.28
CA LEU A 58 -0.55 13.82 -16.92
C LEU A 58 -0.95 13.45 -18.35
N LEU A 59 -2.24 13.31 -18.61
CA LEU A 59 -2.76 13.18 -19.96
C LEU A 59 -2.95 14.60 -20.53
N PRO A 60 -2.43 14.91 -21.72
CA PRO A 60 -2.75 16.15 -22.40
C PRO A 60 -4.28 16.23 -22.58
N ALA A 61 -4.83 17.44 -22.43
CA ALA A 61 -6.25 17.65 -22.70
C ALA A 61 -6.54 17.23 -24.14
N LYS A 62 -7.52 16.33 -24.33
CA LYS A 62 -8.13 16.16 -25.64
C LYS A 62 -8.93 17.43 -25.90
N ASP A 63 -8.53 18.21 -26.90
CA ASP A 63 -9.40 19.23 -27.47
C ASP A 63 -10.70 18.52 -27.90
N GLU A 64 -11.83 19.11 -27.52
CA GLU A 64 -13.18 18.59 -27.76
C GLU A 64 -13.48 18.57 -29.26
N ASP A 65 -12.98 17.56 -29.97
CA ASP A 65 -13.50 17.17 -31.28
C ASP A 65 -13.84 15.67 -31.22
N GLU A 66 -15.15 15.41 -31.34
CA GLU A 66 -15.82 14.13 -31.19
C GLU A 66 -15.34 13.08 -32.21
N GLU A 67 -15.15 11.84 -31.75
CA GLU A 67 -15.90 10.64 -32.15
C GLU A 67 -15.12 9.33 -31.91
N GLU A 68 -15.88 8.28 -31.63
CA GLU A 68 -15.46 6.94 -31.22
C GLU A 68 -14.40 6.30 -32.14
N SER A 69 -13.35 5.71 -31.54
CA SER A 69 -12.94 4.37 -31.97
C SER A 69 -12.19 3.62 -30.85
N ASN A 70 -12.71 2.43 -30.53
CA ASN A 70 -11.97 1.35 -29.90
C ASN A 70 -10.73 1.06 -30.72
N THR A 71 -9.51 1.12 -30.16
CA THR A 71 -8.44 0.17 -30.51
C THR A 71 -7.43 0.08 -29.37
N GLU A 72 -7.11 -1.17 -29.06
CA GLU A 72 -6.08 -1.68 -28.18
C GLU A 72 -4.67 -1.17 -28.57
N GLU A 73 -3.77 -1.18 -27.57
CA GLU A 73 -2.31 -1.30 -27.67
C GLU A 73 -1.59 -0.65 -28.87
N GLU A 74 -0.78 0.38 -28.61
CA GLU A 74 0.54 0.46 -29.25
C GLU A 74 1.50 1.30 -28.42
N GLN A 75 2.58 0.65 -27.98
CA GLN A 75 3.77 1.27 -27.42
C GLN A 75 4.34 2.23 -28.46
N SER A 76 4.45 3.51 -28.12
CA SER A 76 5.10 4.48 -28.99
C SER A 76 5.97 5.44 -28.18
N GLU A 77 7.24 5.40 -28.56
CA GLU A 77 8.44 6.03 -28.03
C GLU A 77 8.25 7.53 -27.67
N ALA A 78 8.55 7.89 -26.43
CA ALA A 78 8.51 9.28 -25.99
C ALA A 78 9.70 10.07 -26.56
N GLN A 79 9.51 10.73 -27.71
CA GLN A 79 10.45 11.77 -28.16
C GLN A 79 10.25 13.04 -27.32
N SER A 80 11.21 13.29 -26.42
CA SER A 80 11.38 14.53 -25.69
C SER A 80 11.76 15.67 -26.66
N VAL A 81 10.83 16.57 -26.94
CA VAL A 81 11.14 17.86 -27.57
C VAL A 81 11.38 18.88 -26.46
N VAL A 82 12.64 19.17 -26.19
CA VAL A 82 13.05 20.36 -25.41
C VAL A 82 13.09 21.51 -26.40
N ASN A 83 12.24 22.54 -26.19
CA ASN A 83 12.42 23.80 -26.88
C ASN A 83 13.60 24.55 -26.24
N GLU A 84 14.57 24.91 -27.09
CA GLU A 84 15.73 25.77 -26.80
C GLU A 84 15.33 27.24 -26.69
#